data_AF-A0A958D1X7-F1
#
_entry.id   AF-A0A958D1X7-F1
#
_cell.length_a   1.000
_cell.length_b   1.000
_cell.length_c   1.000
_cell.angle_alpha   90.00
_cell.angle_beta   90.00
_cell.angle_gamma   90.00
#
_symmetry.space_group_name_H-M   'P 1'
#
loop_
_entity.id
_entity.type
_entity.pdbx_description
1 polymer ?
#
loop_
_entity_poly.entity_id
_entity_poly.type
_entity_poly.pdbx_seq_one_letter_code
_entity_poly.pdbx_strand_id
1 'polypeptide(L)'
;MGKAIITANVGDGLYKARPLYDLTRLNKELDKLNTDQAEYYALLGKAVLSLSLLEDETEIARRAMNAVINQWQQDLLNTGNPPPIVPPTEDDPLTGLPWDPPDSAQYGPLEDAINAARTGAGKSTLIRDDDLDAAARRHAWDMSGHRLMGHIGSDKSVPTSRVAFAGYQADFVVELVACGAFTAGSAVAQWAINAASPIYSDTATQLGVAYTYSSGHPATHLWVALLAHPDPDPDPSPPTVTYPDDPAQKTAREQEAGLEKIEPPKTEVLDQPAKLTDVVRKFGIAAGKEAAARKELAKLLAENDARAMRISELQALKTSLTALEYDVWSTFYTEALTVGQEIETAEPPGYWRDDATPAVVEGGGVYPQAYLYTEYPWNLAAFDSAQVKPGKLASSVPLSPEAVYYNACLEPGHLKWTPLWRYGTITRLDKPASVCDLTLEVVTARLFIDESTALDLNELETLTNVVISYPPCNGYGFEEGDDVLILFEGHDRTKPKVVGFRRAPRDCNGREDWLQI
;
A
#
# COMPACT_ATOMS: atom_id res chain seq x y z
N MET A 1 27.23 16.86 9.91
CA MET A 1 26.92 17.78 8.79
C MET A 1 28.23 18.30 8.25
N GLY A 2 28.14 19.26 7.35
CA GLY A 2 29.28 19.92 6.76
C GLY A 2 28.85 21.15 5.99
N LYS A 3 27.56 21.28 5.67
CA LYS A 3 26.94 22.48 5.13
C LYS A 3 25.50 22.67 5.60
N ALA A 4 25.06 23.91 5.58
CA ALA A 4 23.68 24.36 5.72
C ALA A 4 23.39 25.50 4.75
N ILE A 5 22.11 25.79 4.53
CA ILE A 5 21.66 26.94 3.77
C ILE A 5 20.94 27.92 4.68
N ILE A 6 21.29 29.20 4.58
CA ILE A 6 20.68 30.27 5.37
C ILE A 6 19.25 30.52 4.87
N THR A 7 18.29 30.55 5.78
CA THR A 7 16.87 30.82 5.45
C THR A 7 16.41 32.17 5.97
N ALA A 8 17.00 32.67 7.06
CA ALA A 8 16.80 34.04 7.53
C ALA A 8 18.00 34.53 8.35
N ASN A 9 18.23 35.84 8.35
CA ASN A 9 19.08 36.51 9.33
C ASN A 9 18.19 37.01 10.49
N VAL A 10 18.52 36.62 11.72
CA VAL A 10 17.81 37.04 12.94
C VAL A 10 18.49 38.22 13.62
N GLY A 11 19.83 38.26 13.60
CA GLY A 11 20.67 39.35 14.10
C GLY A 11 21.73 38.90 15.11
N ASP A 12 22.76 39.73 15.28
CA ASP A 12 23.93 39.53 16.14
C ASP A 12 24.69 38.21 15.90
N GLY A 13 24.69 37.74 14.65
CA GLY A 13 25.26 36.45 14.27
C GLY A 13 24.35 35.23 14.53
N LEU A 14 23.09 35.43 14.93
CA LEU A 14 22.05 34.40 14.95
C LEU A 14 21.31 34.34 13.60
N TYR A 15 21.13 33.13 13.10
CA TYR A 15 20.47 32.87 11.83
C TYR A 15 19.42 31.78 11.97
N LYS A 16 18.48 31.74 11.03
CA LYS A 16 17.75 30.51 10.71
C LYS A 16 18.46 29.83 9.57
N ALA A 17 18.70 28.53 9.71
CA ALA A 17 19.34 27.73 8.69
C ALA A 17 18.76 26.33 8.60
N ARG A 18 18.85 25.77 7.40
CA ARG A 18 18.48 24.40 7.09
C ARG A 18 19.73 23.55 6.87
N PRO A 19 19.94 22.48 7.66
CA PRO A 19 20.90 21.42 7.37
C PRO A 19 20.83 20.90 5.94
N LEU A 20 21.96 20.77 5.24
CA LEU A 20 22.01 20.13 3.93
C LEU A 20 22.32 18.63 4.07
N TYR A 21 21.30 17.82 3.87
CA TYR A 21 21.42 16.37 3.78
C TYR A 21 21.91 15.93 2.39
N ASP A 22 22.75 14.91 2.33
CA ASP A 22 23.11 14.21 1.11
C ASP A 22 21.94 13.34 0.65
N LEU A 23 21.16 13.87 -0.29
CA LEU A 23 20.02 13.18 -0.88
C LEU A 23 20.40 12.30 -2.08
N THR A 24 21.68 12.15 -2.42
CA THR A 24 22.11 11.46 -3.64
C THR A 24 21.61 10.01 -3.69
N ARG A 25 21.77 9.25 -2.59
CA ARG A 25 21.30 7.86 -2.51
C ARG A 25 19.78 7.77 -2.56
N LEU A 26 19.10 8.63 -1.79
CA LEU A 26 17.64 8.70 -1.72
C LEU A 26 17.03 9.01 -3.09
N ASN A 27 17.54 10.03 -3.79
CA ASN A 27 17.06 10.41 -5.12
C ASN A 27 17.31 9.29 -6.13
N LYS A 28 18.49 8.65 -6.09
CA LYS A 28 18.79 7.51 -6.96
C LYS A 28 17.83 6.33 -6.74
N GLU A 29 17.50 6.04 -5.49
CA GLU A 29 16.53 4.99 -5.16
C GLU A 29 15.12 5.36 -5.64
N LEU A 30 14.67 6.59 -5.40
CA LEU A 30 13.38 7.09 -5.91
C LEU A 30 13.29 7.03 -7.43
N ASP A 31 14.31 7.50 -8.14
CA ASP A 31 14.33 7.50 -9.61
C ASP A 31 14.25 6.08 -10.17
N LYS A 32 14.99 5.15 -9.54
CA LYS A 32 14.93 3.73 -9.88
C LYS A 32 13.54 3.16 -9.62
N LEU A 33 13.00 3.35 -8.42
CA LEU A 33 11.67 2.83 -8.05
C LEU A 33 10.58 3.39 -8.95
N ASN A 34 10.62 4.67 -9.32
CA ASN A 34 9.67 5.26 -10.25
C ASN A 34 9.78 4.67 -11.66
N THR A 35 11.00 4.41 -12.14
CA THR A 35 11.23 3.75 -13.43
C THR A 35 10.70 2.32 -13.41
N ASP A 36 11.07 1.55 -12.39
CA ASP A 36 10.62 0.18 -12.19
C ASP A 36 9.08 0.13 -12.08
N GLN A 37 8.47 1.09 -11.39
CA GLN A 37 7.02 1.21 -11.22
C GLN A 37 6.28 1.42 -12.56
N ALA A 38 6.84 2.24 -13.45
CA ALA A 38 6.26 2.48 -14.77
C ALA A 38 6.30 1.21 -15.64
N GLU A 39 7.41 0.48 -15.64
CA GLU A 39 7.53 -0.80 -16.34
C GLU A 39 6.58 -1.85 -15.74
N TYR A 40 6.43 -1.84 -14.41
CA TYR A 40 5.58 -2.77 -13.69
C TYR A 40 4.09 -2.60 -14.01
N TYR A 41 3.61 -1.37 -14.26
CA TYR A 41 2.23 -1.16 -14.70
C TYR A 41 1.95 -1.78 -16.07
N ALA A 42 2.90 -1.75 -16.99
CA ALA A 42 2.76 -2.45 -18.27
C ALA A 42 2.69 -3.97 -18.08
N LEU A 43 3.45 -4.52 -17.14
CA LEU A 43 3.39 -5.94 -16.78
C LEU A 43 2.03 -6.31 -16.15
N LEU A 44 1.55 -5.52 -15.19
CA LEU A 44 0.24 -5.72 -14.56
C LEU A 44 -0.90 -5.67 -15.59
N GLY A 45 -0.85 -4.71 -16.52
CA GLY A 45 -1.83 -4.63 -17.61
C GLY A 45 -1.89 -5.90 -18.46
N LYS A 46 -0.72 -6.49 -18.78
CA LYS A 46 -0.66 -7.77 -19.49
C LYS A 46 -1.20 -8.92 -18.65
N ALA A 47 -0.82 -9.01 -17.37
CA ALA A 47 -1.29 -10.08 -16.49
C ALA A 47 -2.82 -10.05 -16.27
N VAL A 48 -3.41 -8.85 -16.15
CA VAL A 48 -4.87 -8.67 -16.07
C VAL A 48 -5.55 -9.11 -17.36
N LEU A 49 -4.99 -8.74 -18.52
CA LEU A 49 -5.52 -9.19 -19.81
C LEU A 49 -5.46 -10.72 -19.94
N SER A 50 -4.35 -11.34 -19.57
CA SER A 50 -4.21 -12.80 -19.61
C SER A 50 -5.16 -13.50 -18.66
N LEU A 51 -5.41 -12.96 -17.47
CA LEU A 51 -6.45 -13.48 -16.57
C LEU A 51 -7.84 -13.42 -17.23
N SER A 52 -8.20 -12.30 -17.84
CA SER A 52 -9.48 -12.17 -18.57
C SER A 52 -9.64 -13.25 -19.64
N LEU A 53 -8.60 -13.50 -20.44
CA LEU A 53 -8.66 -14.52 -21.48
C LEU A 53 -8.73 -15.96 -20.90
N LEU A 54 -8.11 -16.20 -19.74
CA LEU A 54 -8.22 -17.50 -19.04
C LEU A 54 -9.58 -17.70 -18.36
N GLU A 55 -10.20 -16.63 -17.88
CA GLU A 55 -11.59 -16.64 -17.42
C GLU A 55 -12.53 -17.02 -18.58
N ASP A 56 -12.31 -16.44 -19.77
CA ASP A 56 -13.05 -16.81 -20.99
C ASP A 56 -12.82 -18.28 -21.38
N GLU A 57 -11.58 -18.78 -21.38
CA GLU A 57 -11.25 -20.19 -21.66
C GLU A 57 -11.98 -21.13 -20.68
N THR A 58 -12.02 -20.75 -19.41
CA THR A 58 -12.68 -21.55 -18.35
C THR A 58 -14.20 -21.58 -18.54
N GLU A 59 -14.79 -20.44 -18.92
CA GLU A 59 -16.22 -20.35 -19.22
C GLU A 59 -16.59 -21.16 -20.46
N ILE A 60 -15.78 -21.08 -21.52
CA ILE A 60 -15.95 -21.91 -22.73
C ILE A 60 -15.87 -23.41 -22.37
N ALA A 61 -14.87 -23.82 -21.59
CA ALA A 61 -14.71 -25.21 -21.18
C ALA A 61 -15.87 -25.68 -20.29
N ARG A 62 -16.40 -24.81 -19.43
CA ARG A 62 -17.58 -25.06 -18.60
C ARG A 62 -18.82 -25.29 -19.45
N ARG A 63 -19.08 -24.42 -20.44
CA ARG A 63 -20.20 -24.56 -21.37
C ARG A 63 -20.13 -25.87 -22.15
N ALA A 64 -18.96 -26.22 -22.67
CA ALA A 64 -18.75 -27.48 -23.39
C ALA A 64 -19.00 -28.71 -22.49
N MET A 65 -18.56 -28.66 -21.23
CA MET A 65 -18.83 -29.72 -20.25
C MET A 65 -20.33 -29.86 -19.98
N ASN A 66 -21.02 -28.74 -19.73
CA ASN A 66 -22.46 -28.73 -19.47
C ASN A 66 -23.27 -29.25 -20.68
N ALA A 67 -22.90 -28.87 -21.90
CA ALA A 67 -23.56 -29.37 -23.11
C ALA A 67 -23.49 -30.89 -23.25
N VAL A 68 -22.34 -31.51 -22.94
CA VAL A 68 -22.19 -32.98 -22.97
C VAL A 68 -23.02 -33.65 -21.86
N ILE A 69 -23.07 -33.04 -20.67
CA ILE A 69 -23.90 -33.54 -19.56
C ILE A 69 -25.39 -33.49 -19.96
N ASN A 70 -25.85 -32.37 -20.53
CA ASN A 70 -27.23 -32.21 -20.96
C ASN A 70 -27.60 -33.19 -22.07
N GLN A 71 -26.71 -33.37 -23.07
CA GLN A 71 -26.92 -34.37 -24.12
C GLN A 71 -27.06 -35.79 -23.53
N TRP A 72 -26.18 -36.15 -22.59
CA TRP A 72 -26.25 -37.46 -21.93
C TRP A 72 -27.54 -37.65 -21.13
N GLN A 73 -28.01 -36.60 -20.43
CA GLN A 73 -29.31 -36.64 -19.75
C GLN A 73 -30.46 -36.87 -20.74
N GLN A 74 -30.46 -36.19 -21.89
CA GLN A 74 -31.47 -36.39 -22.93
C GLN A 74 -31.43 -37.79 -23.54
N ASP A 75 -30.24 -38.34 -23.79
CA ASP A 75 -30.09 -39.72 -24.30
C ASP A 75 -30.63 -40.75 -23.30
N LEU A 76 -30.42 -40.53 -21.99
CA LEU A 76 -30.99 -41.37 -20.92
C LEU A 76 -32.52 -41.30 -20.88
N LEU A 77 -33.10 -40.11 -21.11
CA LEU A 77 -34.55 -39.93 -21.17
C LEU A 77 -35.17 -40.60 -22.41
N ASN A 78 -34.45 -40.60 -23.53
CA ASN A 78 -34.94 -41.13 -24.81
C ASN A 78 -34.78 -42.66 -24.98
N THR A 79 -33.94 -43.32 -24.17
CA THR A 79 -33.62 -44.75 -24.32
C THR A 79 -34.63 -45.72 -23.71
N GLY A 80 -35.67 -45.23 -23.04
CA GLY A 80 -36.81 -46.04 -22.63
C GLY A 80 -38.11 -45.26 -22.82
N ASN A 81 -39.10 -45.86 -23.49
CA ASN A 81 -40.47 -45.33 -23.48
C ASN A 81 -41.00 -45.56 -22.05
N PRO A 82 -40.96 -44.57 -21.14
CA PRO A 82 -41.38 -44.80 -19.77
C PRO A 82 -42.88 -45.08 -19.83
N PRO A 83 -43.42 -46.10 -19.14
CA PRO A 83 -44.86 -46.27 -19.07
C PRO A 83 -45.47 -44.94 -18.59
N PRO A 84 -46.61 -44.49 -19.15
CA PRO A 84 -47.25 -43.26 -18.70
C PRO A 84 -47.48 -43.39 -17.19
N ILE A 85 -46.81 -42.54 -16.40
CA ILE A 85 -47.03 -42.48 -14.97
C ILE A 85 -48.33 -41.70 -14.80
N VAL A 86 -49.45 -42.41 -14.85
CA VAL A 86 -50.71 -41.85 -14.37
C VAL A 86 -50.57 -41.81 -12.85
N PRO A 87 -50.56 -40.63 -12.19
CA PRO A 87 -50.41 -40.58 -10.75
C PRO A 87 -51.53 -41.42 -10.13
N PRO A 88 -51.22 -42.40 -9.26
CA PRO A 88 -52.21 -43.34 -8.75
C PRO A 88 -53.28 -42.66 -7.88
N THR A 89 -53.00 -41.44 -7.39
CA THR A 89 -53.86 -40.58 -6.56
C THR A 89 -53.46 -39.10 -6.72
N GLU A 90 -54.37 -38.18 -6.35
CA GLU A 90 -54.15 -36.71 -6.32
C GLU A 90 -52.97 -36.29 -5.42
N ASP A 91 -52.65 -37.12 -4.42
CA ASP A 91 -51.54 -36.93 -3.48
C ASP A 91 -50.44 -37.99 -3.64
N ASP A 92 -49.20 -37.61 -3.34
CA ASP A 92 -48.00 -38.44 -3.31
C ASP A 92 -48.11 -39.50 -2.20
N PRO A 93 -48.02 -40.81 -2.54
CA PRO A 93 -48.18 -41.89 -1.57
C PRO A 93 -47.06 -42.00 -0.51
N LEU A 94 -45.91 -41.35 -0.70
CA LEU A 94 -44.82 -41.31 0.29
C LEU A 94 -44.99 -40.17 1.31
N THR A 95 -45.59 -39.06 0.91
CA THR A 95 -45.64 -37.83 1.71
C THR A 95 -47.06 -37.43 2.13
N GLY A 96 -48.09 -37.95 1.46
CA GLY A 96 -49.50 -37.60 1.68
C GLY A 96 -49.83 -36.16 1.29
N LEU A 97 -48.99 -35.53 0.47
CA LEU A 97 -49.14 -34.16 -0.02
C LEU A 97 -49.47 -34.16 -1.52
N PRO A 98 -50.10 -33.10 -2.05
CA PRO A 98 -50.29 -32.96 -3.49
C PRO A 98 -48.96 -33.08 -4.23
N TRP A 99 -48.99 -33.69 -5.42
CA TRP A 99 -47.79 -33.83 -6.26
C TRP A 99 -47.15 -32.49 -6.64
N ASP A 100 -47.91 -31.40 -6.60
CA ASP A 100 -47.42 -30.06 -6.84
C ASP A 100 -47.03 -29.39 -5.49
N PRO A 101 -45.78 -28.89 -5.33
CA PRO A 101 -45.36 -28.24 -4.10
C PRO A 101 -46.29 -27.06 -3.76
N PRO A 102 -46.73 -26.88 -2.49
CA PRO A 102 -47.60 -25.76 -2.10
C PRO A 102 -47.05 -24.38 -2.49
N ASP A 103 -45.72 -24.27 -2.60
CA ASP A 103 -45.02 -23.05 -2.99
C ASP A 103 -45.24 -22.64 -4.46
N SER A 104 -45.57 -23.58 -5.36
CA SER A 104 -45.85 -23.28 -6.78
C SER A 104 -47.12 -22.43 -6.96
N ALA A 105 -48.05 -22.48 -5.99
CA ALA A 105 -49.22 -21.62 -5.94
C ALA A 105 -48.88 -20.11 -5.88
N GLN A 106 -47.66 -19.75 -5.49
CA GLN A 106 -47.20 -18.35 -5.46
C GLN A 106 -46.61 -17.86 -6.78
N TYR A 107 -46.38 -18.74 -7.76
CA TYR A 107 -45.68 -18.36 -8.99
C TYR A 107 -46.57 -17.47 -9.88
N GLY A 108 -47.83 -17.85 -10.07
CA GLY A 108 -48.83 -17.02 -10.78
C GLY A 108 -49.02 -15.64 -10.14
N PRO A 109 -49.29 -15.54 -8.82
CA PRO A 109 -49.35 -14.25 -8.12
C PRO A 109 -48.08 -13.39 -8.27
N LEU A 110 -46.89 -13.99 -8.35
CA LEU A 110 -45.63 -13.27 -8.57
C LEU A 110 -45.52 -12.73 -9.99
N GLU A 111 -45.82 -13.55 -10.99
CA GLU A 111 -45.91 -13.15 -12.39
C GLU A 111 -46.90 -12.00 -12.60
N ASP A 112 -48.12 -12.12 -12.07
CA ASP A 112 -49.17 -11.10 -12.13
C ASP A 112 -48.70 -9.79 -11.51
N ALA A 113 -48.05 -9.85 -10.33
CA ALA A 113 -47.54 -8.67 -9.65
C ALA A 113 -46.41 -7.97 -10.43
N ILE A 114 -45.48 -8.74 -11.03
CA ILE A 114 -44.41 -8.21 -11.88
C ILE A 114 -45.01 -7.51 -13.10
N ASN A 115 -45.93 -8.17 -13.81
CA ASN A 115 -46.55 -7.64 -15.02
C ASN A 115 -47.47 -6.45 -14.73
N ALA A 116 -48.15 -6.41 -13.58
CA ALA A 116 -48.91 -5.25 -13.13
C ALA A 116 -48.01 -4.04 -12.83
N ALA A 117 -46.88 -4.25 -12.17
CA ALA A 117 -45.89 -3.19 -11.93
C ALA A 117 -45.32 -2.65 -13.24
N ARG A 118 -44.94 -3.53 -14.18
CA ARG A 118 -44.45 -3.16 -15.51
C ARG A 118 -45.49 -2.37 -16.30
N THR A 119 -46.74 -2.82 -16.32
CA THR A 119 -47.84 -2.11 -17.00
C THR A 119 -48.09 -0.73 -16.39
N GLY A 120 -48.08 -0.63 -15.05
CA GLY A 120 -48.22 0.65 -14.35
C GLY A 120 -47.10 1.65 -14.65
N ALA A 121 -45.90 1.16 -14.99
CA ALA A 121 -44.77 1.96 -15.44
C ALA A 121 -44.72 2.17 -16.97
N GLY A 122 -45.74 1.74 -17.71
CA GLY A 122 -45.82 1.86 -19.18
C GLY A 122 -44.91 0.91 -19.95
N LYS A 123 -44.45 -0.20 -19.33
CA LYS A 123 -43.62 -1.24 -19.95
C LYS A 123 -44.47 -2.42 -20.42
N SER A 124 -44.01 -3.12 -21.46
CA SER A 124 -44.64 -4.35 -21.95
C SER A 124 -44.58 -5.48 -20.90
N THR A 125 -45.61 -6.31 -20.85
CA THR A 125 -45.63 -7.53 -20.04
C THR A 125 -44.62 -8.56 -20.56
N LEU A 126 -44.10 -9.37 -19.65
CA LEU A 126 -43.23 -10.51 -19.95
C LEU A 126 -44.04 -11.79 -20.08
N ILE A 127 -43.56 -12.71 -20.91
CA ILE A 127 -44.15 -14.03 -21.13
C ILE A 127 -43.42 -15.05 -20.26
N ARG A 128 -44.15 -15.86 -19.49
CA ARG A 128 -43.54 -16.86 -18.63
C ARG A 128 -42.97 -18.05 -19.41
N ASP A 129 -41.84 -18.58 -18.93
CA ASP A 129 -41.12 -19.71 -19.52
C ASP A 129 -40.73 -20.74 -18.44
N ASP A 130 -40.95 -22.03 -18.73
CA ASP A 130 -40.80 -23.12 -17.77
C ASP A 130 -39.33 -23.46 -17.46
N ASP A 131 -38.40 -23.23 -18.41
CA ASP A 131 -36.97 -23.46 -18.17
C ASP A 131 -36.41 -22.34 -17.27
N LEU A 132 -36.89 -21.10 -17.44
CA LEU A 132 -36.59 -20.01 -16.52
C LEU A 132 -37.17 -20.24 -15.13
N ASP A 133 -38.38 -20.81 -15.01
CA ASP A 133 -38.94 -21.24 -13.71
C ASP A 133 -38.06 -22.31 -13.06
N ALA A 134 -37.55 -23.27 -13.82
CA ALA A 134 -36.64 -24.30 -13.31
C ALA A 134 -35.32 -23.69 -12.79
N ALA A 135 -34.74 -22.75 -13.53
CA ALA A 135 -33.54 -22.02 -13.12
C ALA A 135 -33.76 -21.18 -11.85
N ALA A 136 -34.88 -20.45 -11.77
CA ALA A 136 -35.25 -19.66 -10.60
C ALA A 136 -35.48 -20.54 -9.37
N ARG A 137 -36.15 -21.69 -9.56
CA ARG A 137 -36.46 -22.65 -8.49
C ARG A 137 -35.21 -23.31 -7.92
N ARG A 138 -34.26 -23.69 -8.78
CA ARG A 138 -32.96 -24.18 -8.34
C ARG A 138 -32.28 -23.20 -7.39
N HIS A 139 -32.29 -21.91 -7.72
CA HIS A 139 -31.67 -20.88 -6.88
C HIS A 139 -32.43 -20.65 -5.58
N ALA A 140 -33.76 -20.62 -5.62
CA ALA A 140 -34.60 -20.48 -4.42
C ALA A 140 -34.36 -21.63 -3.42
N TRP A 141 -34.22 -22.87 -3.91
CA TRP A 141 -33.90 -24.03 -3.08
C TRP A 141 -32.47 -24.02 -2.57
N ASP A 142 -31.51 -23.58 -3.38
CA ASP A 142 -30.11 -23.44 -2.94
C ASP A 142 -29.98 -22.40 -1.81
N MET A 143 -30.64 -21.24 -1.94
CA MET A 143 -30.72 -20.24 -0.87
C MET A 143 -31.36 -20.81 0.39
N SER A 144 -32.45 -21.57 0.25
CA SER A 144 -33.11 -22.23 1.37
C SER A 144 -32.20 -23.24 2.09
N GLY A 145 -31.55 -24.13 1.34
CA GLY A 145 -30.74 -25.22 1.88
C GLY A 145 -29.40 -24.78 2.50
N HIS A 146 -28.79 -23.72 1.95
CA HIS A 146 -27.46 -23.26 2.35
C HIS A 146 -27.46 -21.93 3.11
N ARG A 147 -28.63 -21.40 3.47
CA ARG A 147 -28.80 -20.13 4.21
C ARG A 147 -28.17 -18.93 3.50
N LEU A 148 -28.31 -18.87 2.17
CA LEU A 148 -27.78 -17.79 1.35
C LEU A 148 -28.83 -16.69 1.13
N MET A 149 -28.34 -15.46 0.97
CA MET A 149 -29.17 -14.29 0.67
C MET A 149 -28.47 -13.48 -0.42
N GLY A 150 -28.79 -13.73 -1.68
CA GLY A 150 -28.19 -13.00 -2.81
C GLY A 150 -28.21 -13.77 -4.13
N HIS A 151 -27.45 -13.26 -5.11
CA HIS A 151 -27.47 -13.73 -6.50
C HIS A 151 -26.51 -14.89 -6.80
N ILE A 152 -25.53 -15.13 -5.92
CA ILE A 152 -24.49 -16.14 -6.12
C ILE A 152 -24.88 -17.42 -5.36
N GLY A 153 -24.93 -18.55 -6.07
CA GLY A 153 -25.24 -19.85 -5.48
C GLY A 153 -24.10 -20.42 -4.64
N SER A 154 -24.38 -21.46 -3.86
CA SER A 154 -23.41 -22.19 -3.04
C SER A 154 -22.30 -22.83 -3.89
N ASP A 155 -22.64 -23.21 -5.13
CA ASP A 155 -21.75 -23.73 -6.17
C ASP A 155 -21.04 -22.64 -6.99
N LYS A 156 -21.14 -21.37 -6.55
CA LYS A 156 -20.67 -20.16 -7.24
C LYS A 156 -21.37 -19.91 -8.59
N SER A 157 -22.52 -20.56 -8.84
CA SER A 157 -23.33 -20.23 -10.02
C SER A 157 -23.81 -18.78 -9.97
N VAL A 158 -23.84 -18.15 -11.14
CA VAL A 158 -24.47 -16.85 -11.42
C VAL A 158 -25.76 -17.05 -12.21
N PRO A 159 -26.68 -16.06 -12.29
CA PRO A 159 -27.97 -16.24 -12.95
C PRO A 159 -27.88 -16.79 -14.37
N THR A 160 -26.99 -16.25 -15.19
CA THR A 160 -26.75 -16.70 -16.58
C THR A 160 -26.35 -18.16 -16.65
N SER A 161 -25.49 -18.63 -15.73
CA SER A 161 -25.08 -20.03 -15.67
C SER A 161 -26.21 -20.98 -15.27
N ARG A 162 -27.14 -20.52 -14.43
CA ARG A 162 -28.33 -21.31 -14.03
C ARG A 162 -29.35 -21.39 -15.15
N VAL A 163 -29.59 -20.27 -15.85
CA VAL A 163 -30.45 -20.22 -17.05
C VAL A 163 -29.92 -21.15 -18.13
N ALA A 164 -28.63 -21.07 -18.44
CA ALA A 164 -27.99 -21.97 -19.40
C ALA A 164 -28.04 -23.45 -18.96
N PHE A 165 -27.92 -23.74 -17.66
CA PHE A 165 -28.02 -25.09 -17.13
C PHE A 165 -29.45 -25.66 -17.27
N ALA A 166 -30.48 -24.84 -17.14
CA ALA A 166 -31.87 -25.24 -17.38
C ALA A 166 -32.18 -25.53 -18.86
N GLY A 167 -31.22 -25.29 -19.77
CA GLY A 167 -31.39 -25.51 -21.21
C GLY A 167 -31.78 -24.25 -21.98
N TYR A 168 -32.09 -23.16 -21.27
CA TYR A 168 -32.53 -21.91 -21.87
C TYR A 168 -31.35 -21.09 -22.41
N GLN A 169 -31.42 -20.71 -23.70
CA GLN A 169 -30.41 -19.87 -24.35
C GLN A 169 -30.86 -18.41 -24.37
N ALA A 170 -30.08 -17.53 -23.76
CA ALA A 170 -30.41 -16.12 -23.59
C ALA A 170 -29.22 -15.24 -23.97
N ASP A 171 -29.47 -14.17 -24.73
CA ASP A 171 -28.49 -13.10 -24.95
C ASP A 171 -28.56 -12.02 -23.86
N PHE A 172 -29.62 -12.05 -23.04
CA PHE A 172 -29.83 -11.17 -21.90
C PHE A 172 -30.48 -11.93 -20.73
N VAL A 173 -29.92 -11.79 -19.52
CA VAL A 173 -30.50 -12.33 -18.28
C VAL A 173 -30.33 -11.32 -17.15
N VAL A 174 -31.40 -11.10 -16.39
CA VAL A 174 -31.41 -10.34 -15.13
C VAL A 174 -32.09 -11.18 -14.06
N GLU A 175 -31.51 -11.22 -12.86
CA GLU A 175 -32.14 -11.86 -11.71
C GLU A 175 -32.59 -10.84 -10.67
N LEU A 176 -33.78 -11.05 -10.14
CA LEU A 176 -34.35 -10.34 -9.01
C LEU A 176 -34.49 -11.32 -7.84
N VAL A 177 -33.98 -10.95 -6.67
CA VAL A 177 -34.07 -11.75 -5.45
C VAL A 177 -34.70 -10.91 -4.35
N ALA A 178 -35.68 -11.44 -3.64
CA ALA A 178 -36.26 -10.82 -2.45
C ALA A 178 -36.30 -11.83 -1.31
N CYS A 179 -35.78 -11.41 -0.16
CA CYS A 179 -35.70 -12.21 1.05
C CYS A 179 -36.56 -11.56 2.14
N GLY A 180 -37.43 -12.32 2.80
CA GLY A 180 -38.28 -11.84 3.90
C GLY A 180 -39.55 -11.10 3.47
N ALA A 181 -39.83 -11.00 2.18
CA ALA A 181 -41.11 -10.49 1.69
C ALA A 181 -42.22 -11.52 1.97
N PHE A 182 -43.28 -11.13 2.67
CA PHE A 182 -44.38 -12.05 3.04
C PHE A 182 -45.31 -12.40 1.87
N THR A 183 -45.34 -11.57 0.84
CA THR A 183 -46.25 -11.72 -0.31
C THR A 183 -45.53 -11.40 -1.62
N ALA A 184 -46.01 -11.95 -2.74
CA ALA A 184 -45.55 -11.62 -4.08
C ALA A 184 -45.53 -10.10 -4.34
N GLY A 185 -46.60 -9.38 -3.96
CA GLY A 185 -46.67 -7.92 -4.08
C GLY A 185 -45.59 -7.20 -3.27
N SER A 186 -45.29 -7.67 -2.05
CA SER A 186 -44.20 -7.10 -1.25
C SER A 186 -42.81 -7.41 -1.80
N ALA A 187 -42.62 -8.55 -2.48
CA ALA A 187 -41.38 -8.87 -3.18
C ALA A 187 -41.19 -7.94 -4.38
N VAL A 188 -42.24 -7.73 -5.19
CA VAL A 188 -42.22 -6.78 -6.31
C VAL A 188 -41.97 -5.36 -5.85
N ALA A 189 -42.55 -4.93 -4.71
CA ALA A 189 -42.27 -3.61 -4.15
C ALA A 189 -40.79 -3.40 -3.77
N GLN A 190 -40.06 -4.47 -3.38
CA GLN A 190 -38.62 -4.41 -3.14
C GLN A 190 -37.82 -4.26 -4.45
N TRP A 191 -38.32 -4.78 -5.57
CA TRP A 191 -37.65 -4.69 -6.87
C TRP A 191 -38.00 -3.38 -7.61
N ALA A 192 -39.23 -2.89 -7.45
CA ALA A 192 -39.82 -1.75 -8.15
C ALA A 192 -39.52 -0.39 -7.47
N ILE A 193 -38.28 -0.18 -7.00
CA ILE A 193 -37.89 1.00 -6.21
C ILE A 193 -37.95 2.30 -7.03
N ASN A 194 -37.51 2.27 -8.29
CA ASN A 194 -37.49 3.45 -9.15
C ASN A 194 -37.55 3.07 -10.64
N ALA A 195 -37.65 4.06 -11.52
CA ALA A 195 -37.77 3.82 -12.96
C ALA A 195 -36.55 3.12 -13.60
N ALA A 196 -35.38 3.15 -12.95
CA ALA A 196 -34.18 2.44 -13.40
C ALA A 196 -34.06 1.01 -12.82
N SER A 197 -35.04 0.56 -12.02
CA SER A 197 -35.06 -0.79 -11.48
C SER A 197 -35.04 -1.84 -12.61
N PRO A 198 -34.26 -2.94 -12.50
CA PRO A 198 -34.15 -3.94 -13.55
C PRO A 198 -35.46 -4.65 -13.92
N ILE A 199 -36.44 -4.66 -13.01
CA ILE A 199 -37.82 -5.13 -13.27
C ILE A 199 -38.49 -4.39 -14.45
N TYR A 200 -38.04 -3.18 -14.78
CA TYR A 200 -38.53 -2.35 -15.88
C TYR A 200 -37.67 -2.44 -17.16
N SER A 201 -36.84 -3.47 -17.30
CA SER A 201 -36.04 -3.72 -18.51
C SER A 201 -36.90 -3.68 -19.78
N ASP A 202 -36.44 -2.94 -20.79
CA ASP A 202 -37.00 -2.89 -22.14
C ASP A 202 -36.50 -4.04 -23.04
N THR A 203 -35.42 -4.70 -22.63
CA THR A 203 -34.80 -5.80 -23.40
C THR A 203 -35.48 -7.14 -23.11
N ALA A 204 -35.87 -7.36 -21.85
CA ALA A 204 -36.49 -8.62 -21.46
C ALA A 204 -37.86 -8.81 -22.11
N THR A 205 -38.10 -10.01 -22.64
CA THR A 205 -39.38 -10.44 -23.22
C THR A 205 -39.97 -11.63 -22.48
N GLN A 206 -39.15 -12.36 -21.72
CA GLN A 206 -39.55 -13.57 -21.00
C GLN A 206 -39.24 -13.51 -19.50
N LEU A 207 -39.94 -14.34 -18.73
CA LEU A 207 -39.92 -14.37 -17.27
C LEU A 207 -39.89 -15.80 -16.72
N GLY A 208 -39.06 -16.06 -15.72
CA GLY A 208 -39.19 -17.20 -14.82
C GLY A 208 -39.37 -16.73 -13.38
N VAL A 209 -40.09 -17.49 -12.57
CA VAL A 209 -40.43 -17.15 -11.18
C VAL A 209 -40.28 -18.37 -10.27
N ALA A 210 -39.86 -18.11 -9.04
CA ALA A 210 -39.86 -19.11 -7.99
C ALA A 210 -40.07 -18.49 -6.61
N TYR A 211 -40.66 -19.30 -5.73
CA TYR A 211 -40.87 -19.01 -4.33
C TYR A 211 -40.52 -20.25 -3.50
N THR A 212 -39.98 -20.03 -2.31
CA THR A 212 -39.80 -21.10 -1.32
C THR A 212 -40.04 -20.57 0.08
N TYR A 213 -40.90 -21.27 0.85
CA TYR A 213 -41.02 -21.09 2.29
C TYR A 213 -40.02 -21.97 3.04
N SER A 214 -39.22 -21.38 3.93
CA SER A 214 -38.20 -22.09 4.68
C SER A 214 -38.14 -21.62 6.13
N SER A 215 -38.81 -22.36 7.02
CA SER A 215 -38.83 -22.06 8.46
C SER A 215 -37.44 -22.13 9.12
N GLY A 216 -36.50 -22.84 8.51
CA GLY A 216 -35.09 -22.95 8.95
C GLY A 216 -34.16 -21.86 8.41
N HIS A 217 -34.65 -20.99 7.52
CA HIS A 217 -33.90 -19.90 6.90
C HIS A 217 -34.19 -18.56 7.60
N PRO A 218 -33.18 -17.69 7.86
CA PRO A 218 -33.40 -16.43 8.59
C PRO A 218 -34.37 -15.46 7.91
N ALA A 219 -34.51 -15.52 6.58
CA ALA A 219 -35.51 -14.72 5.86
C ALA A 219 -36.91 -15.33 5.81
N THR A 220 -37.09 -16.62 6.12
CA THR A 220 -38.35 -17.40 6.02
C THR A 220 -39.02 -17.49 4.64
N HIS A 221 -39.12 -16.39 3.89
CA HIS A 221 -39.71 -16.30 2.57
C HIS A 221 -38.64 -15.90 1.55
N LEU A 222 -38.46 -16.71 0.50
CA LEU A 222 -37.45 -16.50 -0.54
C LEU A 222 -38.15 -16.42 -1.91
N TRP A 223 -37.88 -15.35 -2.65
CA TRP A 223 -38.45 -15.09 -3.97
C TRP A 223 -37.33 -14.86 -4.98
N VAL A 224 -37.46 -15.47 -6.16
CA VAL A 224 -36.55 -15.30 -7.29
C VAL A 224 -37.37 -15.05 -8.55
N ALA A 225 -36.95 -14.07 -9.36
CA ALA A 225 -37.47 -13.89 -10.71
C ALA A 225 -36.31 -13.69 -11.70
N LEU A 226 -36.40 -14.31 -12.87
CA LEU A 226 -35.44 -14.21 -13.96
C LEU A 226 -36.10 -13.54 -15.16
N LEU A 227 -35.57 -12.40 -15.59
CA LEU A 227 -36.03 -11.68 -16.78
C LEU A 227 -35.02 -11.95 -17.88
N ALA A 228 -35.48 -12.44 -19.04
CA ALA A 228 -34.58 -12.83 -20.13
C ALA A 228 -35.05 -12.35 -21.51
N HIS A 229 -34.10 -12.29 -22.44
CA HIS A 229 -34.36 -12.24 -23.87
C HIS A 229 -33.69 -13.47 -24.52
N PRO A 230 -34.42 -14.24 -25.35
CA PRO A 230 -33.88 -15.44 -25.98
C PRO A 230 -32.84 -15.11 -27.06
N ASP A 231 -31.76 -15.86 -27.13
CA ASP A 231 -30.75 -15.75 -28.20
C ASP A 231 -31.26 -16.46 -29.48
N PRO A 232 -31.42 -15.75 -30.62
CA PRO A 232 -31.90 -16.36 -31.85
C PRO A 232 -30.86 -17.17 -32.63
N ASP A 233 -29.54 -17.12 -32.31
CA ASP A 233 -28.50 -17.80 -33.11
C ASP A 233 -27.27 -18.26 -32.29
N PRO A 234 -27.35 -19.40 -31.57
CA PRO A 234 -26.26 -19.86 -30.71
C PRO A 234 -25.12 -20.53 -31.51
N ASP A 235 -23.94 -19.90 -31.58
CA ASP A 235 -22.72 -20.50 -32.19
C ASP A 235 -22.05 -21.51 -31.23
N PRO A 236 -21.90 -22.80 -31.62
CA PRO A 236 -21.32 -23.85 -30.78
C PRO A 236 -19.79 -24.01 -30.87
N SER A 237 -19.03 -23.12 -31.54
CA SER A 237 -17.59 -23.34 -31.77
C SER A 237 -16.67 -22.55 -30.82
N PRO A 238 -15.72 -23.18 -30.10
CA PRO A 238 -14.76 -22.44 -29.29
C PRO A 238 -13.67 -21.78 -30.16
N PRO A 239 -13.39 -20.47 -29.99
CA PRO A 239 -12.30 -19.81 -30.70
C PRO A 239 -10.91 -20.24 -30.18
N THR A 240 -9.95 -20.34 -31.08
CA THR A 240 -8.53 -20.50 -30.73
C THR A 240 -7.96 -19.14 -30.34
N VAL A 241 -7.71 -18.93 -29.04
CA VAL A 241 -7.15 -17.68 -28.51
C VAL A 241 -5.62 -17.77 -28.45
N THR A 242 -4.93 -16.78 -29.02
CA THR A 242 -3.47 -16.59 -28.89
C THR A 242 -3.17 -15.55 -27.83
N TYR A 243 -2.31 -15.91 -26.87
CA TYR A 243 -2.02 -15.10 -25.68
C TYR A 243 -0.66 -14.39 -25.77
N PRO A 244 -0.50 -13.18 -25.20
CA PRO A 244 0.80 -12.57 -24.97
C PRO A 244 1.58 -13.28 -23.83
N ASP A 245 2.92 -13.34 -23.90
CA ASP A 245 3.75 -14.01 -22.87
C ASP A 245 3.91 -13.16 -21.59
N ASP A 246 3.57 -13.73 -20.42
CA ASP A 246 3.72 -13.11 -19.08
C ASP A 246 3.90 -14.15 -17.92
N PRO A 247 4.26 -13.70 -16.69
CA PRO A 247 4.48 -14.59 -15.53
C PRO A 247 3.26 -15.39 -15.07
N ALA A 248 2.05 -14.82 -15.09
CA ALA A 248 0.82 -15.52 -14.70
C ALA A 248 0.53 -16.69 -15.67
N GLN A 249 0.80 -16.47 -16.96
CA GLN A 249 0.74 -17.53 -17.97
C GLN A 249 1.79 -18.63 -17.75
N LYS A 250 3.01 -18.27 -17.33
CA LYS A 250 4.06 -19.26 -17.05
C LYS A 250 3.67 -20.21 -15.91
N THR A 251 3.19 -19.67 -14.79
CA THR A 251 2.73 -20.47 -13.65
C THR A 251 1.55 -21.35 -14.02
N ALA A 252 0.64 -20.86 -14.87
CA ALA A 252 -0.47 -21.66 -15.39
C ALA A 252 0.00 -22.88 -16.22
N ARG A 253 1.05 -22.73 -17.05
CA ARG A 253 1.62 -23.84 -17.85
C ARG A 253 2.30 -24.91 -16.96
N GLU A 254 2.95 -24.50 -15.87
CA GLU A 254 3.64 -25.43 -14.96
C GLU A 254 2.65 -26.34 -14.18
N GLN A 255 1.42 -25.89 -13.95
CA GLN A 255 0.40 -26.66 -13.23
C GLN A 255 -0.24 -27.78 -14.08
N GLU A 256 -0.19 -27.67 -15.42
CA GLU A 256 -0.69 -28.68 -16.36
C GLU A 256 0.09 -30.02 -16.27
N ALA A 257 1.36 -29.98 -15.85
CA ALA A 257 2.25 -31.14 -15.82
C ALA A 257 2.06 -32.07 -14.59
N GLY A 258 1.24 -31.68 -13.60
CA GLY A 258 1.23 -32.30 -12.26
C GLY A 258 0.07 -33.23 -11.90
N LEU A 259 -0.83 -33.58 -12.83
CA LEU A 259 -2.07 -34.30 -12.51
C LEU A 259 -1.99 -35.81 -12.83
N GLU A 260 -1.56 -36.63 -11.88
CA GLU A 260 -1.81 -38.09 -11.92
C GLU A 260 -3.10 -38.48 -11.15
N LYS A 261 -3.85 -39.44 -11.69
CA LYS A 261 -5.24 -39.75 -11.35
C LYS A 261 -5.36 -40.93 -10.37
N ILE A 262 -6.20 -40.81 -9.35
CA ILE A 262 -6.58 -41.91 -8.43
C ILE A 262 -7.90 -42.55 -8.92
N GLU A 263 -7.95 -43.88 -9.05
CA GLU A 263 -9.17 -44.60 -9.46
C GLU A 263 -9.88 -45.30 -8.27
N PRO A 264 -11.14 -44.94 -7.98
CA PRO A 264 -11.98 -45.68 -7.03
C PRO A 264 -12.75 -46.85 -7.68
N PRO A 265 -13.14 -47.89 -6.92
CA PRO A 265 -13.77 -49.10 -7.45
C PRO A 265 -15.23 -48.85 -7.87
N LYS A 266 -15.60 -49.37 -9.06
CA LYS A 266 -16.92 -49.18 -9.70
C LYS A 266 -17.84 -50.39 -9.47
N THR A 267 -19.08 -50.15 -9.03
CA THR A 267 -20.23 -51.02 -9.26
C THR A 267 -20.89 -50.68 -10.59
N GLU A 268 -21.49 -51.67 -11.28
CA GLU A 268 -21.96 -51.61 -12.67
C GLU A 268 -22.64 -50.28 -13.07
N VAL A 269 -22.02 -49.58 -14.03
CA VAL A 269 -22.44 -48.30 -14.59
C VAL A 269 -22.91 -48.56 -16.02
N LEU A 270 -24.10 -48.06 -16.40
CA LEU A 270 -24.46 -47.91 -17.81
C LEU A 270 -23.35 -47.10 -18.50
N ASP A 271 -22.83 -47.59 -19.64
CA ASP A 271 -21.61 -47.06 -20.27
C ASP A 271 -21.58 -45.51 -20.31
N GLN A 272 -20.61 -44.92 -19.60
CA GLN A 272 -20.38 -43.47 -19.64
C GLN A 272 -20.02 -43.05 -21.07
N PRO A 273 -20.57 -41.94 -21.60
CA PRO A 273 -20.16 -41.44 -22.90
C PRO A 273 -18.67 -41.07 -22.86
N ALA A 274 -17.89 -41.63 -23.78
CA ALA A 274 -16.42 -41.43 -23.84
C ALA A 274 -16.02 -39.94 -23.82
N LYS A 275 -16.86 -39.05 -24.36
CA LYS A 275 -16.63 -37.60 -24.41
C LYS A 275 -16.75 -36.89 -23.05
N LEU A 276 -17.47 -37.43 -22.07
CA LEU A 276 -17.66 -36.78 -20.76
C LEU A 276 -16.35 -36.67 -19.96
N THR A 277 -15.54 -37.73 -19.98
CA THR A 277 -14.24 -37.72 -19.28
C THR A 277 -13.30 -36.67 -19.87
N ASP A 278 -13.33 -36.48 -21.19
CA ASP A 278 -12.48 -35.51 -21.87
C ASP A 278 -12.89 -34.05 -21.61
N VAL A 279 -14.19 -33.75 -21.60
CA VAL A 279 -14.65 -32.37 -21.32
C VAL A 279 -14.46 -31.99 -19.86
N VAL A 280 -14.66 -32.91 -18.91
CA VAL A 280 -14.39 -32.68 -17.49
C VAL A 280 -12.90 -32.42 -17.25
N ARG A 281 -12.02 -33.19 -17.91
CA ARG A 281 -10.57 -32.97 -17.86
C ARG A 281 -10.18 -31.60 -18.40
N LYS A 282 -10.72 -31.20 -19.57
CA LYS A 282 -10.46 -29.88 -20.17
C LYS A 282 -10.92 -28.73 -19.28
N PHE A 283 -12.10 -28.85 -18.68
CA PHE A 283 -12.60 -27.87 -17.71
C PHE A 283 -11.69 -27.78 -16.48
N GLY A 284 -11.28 -28.92 -15.91
CA GLY A 284 -10.35 -28.96 -14.79
C GLY A 284 -9.01 -28.28 -15.09
N ILE A 285 -8.48 -28.47 -16.31
CA ILE A 285 -7.26 -27.77 -16.78
C ILE A 285 -7.50 -26.26 -16.87
N ALA A 286 -8.59 -25.81 -17.52
CA ALA A 286 -8.89 -24.39 -17.67
C ALA A 286 -9.08 -23.69 -16.32
N ALA A 287 -9.88 -24.28 -15.42
CA ALA A 287 -10.09 -23.77 -14.06
C ALA A 287 -8.80 -23.74 -13.23
N GLY A 288 -7.92 -24.73 -13.42
CA GLY A 288 -6.60 -24.77 -12.78
C GLY A 288 -5.69 -23.62 -13.25
N LYS A 289 -5.67 -23.33 -14.56
CA LYS A 289 -4.94 -22.19 -15.13
C LYS A 289 -5.45 -20.85 -14.61
N GLU A 290 -6.78 -20.66 -14.56
CA GLU A 290 -7.40 -19.45 -14.01
C GLU A 290 -7.00 -19.24 -12.54
N ALA A 291 -7.10 -20.29 -11.71
CA ALA A 291 -6.74 -20.20 -10.30
C ALA A 291 -5.25 -19.87 -10.09
N ALA A 292 -4.36 -20.45 -10.90
CA ALA A 292 -2.94 -20.12 -10.87
C ALA A 292 -2.67 -18.66 -11.28
N ALA A 293 -3.33 -18.18 -12.34
CA ALA A 293 -3.19 -16.80 -12.82
C ALA A 293 -3.70 -15.78 -11.79
N ARG A 294 -4.83 -16.04 -11.12
CA ARG A 294 -5.34 -15.20 -10.03
C ARG A 294 -4.34 -15.09 -8.88
N LYS A 295 -3.68 -16.19 -8.51
CA LYS A 295 -2.67 -16.21 -7.45
C LYS A 295 -1.45 -15.37 -7.82
N GLU A 296 -0.96 -15.47 -9.05
CA GLU A 296 0.18 -14.68 -9.50
C GLU A 296 -0.18 -13.19 -9.61
N LEU A 297 -1.36 -12.85 -10.12
CA LEU A 297 -1.82 -11.46 -10.15
C LEU A 297 -1.91 -10.85 -8.75
N ALA A 298 -2.41 -11.59 -7.76
CA ALA A 298 -2.45 -11.14 -6.37
C ALA A 298 -1.03 -10.86 -5.82
N LYS A 299 -0.05 -11.70 -6.17
CA LYS A 299 1.35 -11.48 -5.81
C LYS A 299 1.92 -10.22 -6.48
N LEU A 300 1.64 -10.02 -7.76
CA LEU A 300 2.10 -8.84 -8.48
C LEU A 300 1.51 -7.54 -7.89
N LEU A 301 0.23 -7.55 -7.52
CA LEU A 301 -0.41 -6.42 -6.84
C LEU A 301 0.22 -6.13 -5.47
N ALA A 302 0.55 -7.16 -4.69
CA ALA A 302 1.22 -6.98 -3.41
C ALA A 302 2.64 -6.38 -3.56
N GLU A 303 3.40 -6.81 -4.58
CA GLU A 303 4.71 -6.23 -4.91
C GLU A 303 4.59 -4.77 -5.37
N ASN A 304 3.55 -4.44 -6.14
CA ASN A 304 3.22 -3.08 -6.54
C ASN A 304 2.95 -2.18 -5.31
N ASP A 305 2.13 -2.65 -4.39
CA ASP A 305 1.77 -1.88 -3.19
C ASP A 305 2.99 -1.67 -2.28
N ALA A 306 3.83 -2.70 -2.12
CA ALA A 306 5.10 -2.57 -1.39
C ALA A 306 6.02 -1.50 -2.01
N ARG A 307 6.11 -1.45 -3.34
CA ARG A 307 6.90 -0.45 -4.06
C ARG A 307 6.32 0.96 -3.88
N ALA A 308 5.00 1.10 -3.99
CA ALA A 308 4.31 2.37 -3.79
C ALA A 308 4.51 2.91 -2.36
N MET A 309 4.43 2.04 -1.34
CA MET A 309 4.72 2.41 0.04
C MET A 309 6.16 2.92 0.20
N ARG A 310 7.15 2.22 -0.38
CA ARG A 310 8.56 2.64 -0.32
C ARG A 310 8.79 3.99 -1.00
N ILE A 311 8.17 4.23 -2.15
CA ILE A 311 8.22 5.53 -2.84
C ILE A 311 7.64 6.62 -1.93
N SER A 312 6.47 6.38 -1.34
CA SER A 312 5.81 7.34 -0.44
C SER A 312 6.67 7.65 0.79
N GLU A 313 7.28 6.64 1.41
CA GLU A 313 8.18 6.79 2.56
C GLU A 313 9.38 7.69 2.20
N LEU A 314 10.06 7.40 1.10
CA LEU A 314 11.23 8.17 0.65
C LEU A 314 10.87 9.61 0.24
N GLN A 315 9.71 9.82 -0.37
CA GLN A 315 9.20 11.16 -0.70
C GLN A 315 8.85 11.97 0.55
N ALA A 316 8.18 11.35 1.52
CA ALA A 316 7.86 11.97 2.80
C ALA A 316 9.15 12.35 3.54
N LEU A 317 10.13 11.44 3.57
CA LEU A 317 11.44 11.72 4.14
C LEU A 317 12.13 12.90 3.45
N LYS A 318 12.22 12.90 2.11
CA LYS A 318 12.81 14.02 1.35
C LYS A 318 12.13 15.34 1.67
N THR A 319 10.80 15.35 1.74
CA THR A 319 10.00 16.54 2.08
C THR A 319 10.31 17.00 3.50
N SER A 320 10.34 16.10 4.47
CA SER A 320 10.66 16.43 5.86
C SER A 320 12.07 17.02 6.01
N LEU A 321 13.08 16.42 5.39
CA LEU A 321 14.47 16.88 5.44
C LEU A 321 14.66 18.25 4.78
N THR A 322 13.92 18.51 3.70
CA THR A 322 13.96 19.82 3.01
C THR A 322 13.12 20.89 3.71
N ALA A 323 12.24 20.52 4.62
CA ALA A 323 11.45 21.46 5.41
C ALA A 323 12.11 21.84 6.74
N LEU A 324 13.20 21.18 7.14
CA LEU A 324 13.91 21.48 8.39
C LEU A 324 14.40 22.93 8.42
N GLU A 325 14.22 23.58 9.56
CA GLU A 325 14.71 24.93 9.82
C GLU A 325 14.97 25.07 11.32
N TYR A 326 16.15 25.56 11.68
CA TYR A 326 16.55 25.73 13.06
C TYR A 326 17.23 27.09 13.26
N ASP A 327 17.10 27.61 14.48
CA ASP A 327 17.91 28.75 14.92
C ASP A 327 19.35 28.26 15.20
N VAL A 328 20.34 28.99 14.71
CA VAL A 328 21.75 28.60 14.82
C VAL A 328 22.66 29.81 14.91
N TRP A 329 23.60 29.76 15.85
CA TRP A 329 24.62 30.78 16.01
C TRP A 329 25.78 30.52 15.05
N SER A 330 26.25 31.59 14.41
CA SER A 330 27.57 31.60 13.78
C SER A 330 28.67 31.56 14.84
N THR A 331 29.76 30.87 14.56
CA THR A 331 30.92 30.88 15.46
C THR A 331 31.65 32.21 15.47
N PHE A 332 31.45 33.02 14.43
CA PHE A 332 32.04 34.33 14.26
C PHE A 332 30.97 35.40 14.05
N TYR A 333 31.24 36.62 14.51
CA TYR A 333 30.29 37.71 14.38
C TYR A 333 30.23 38.14 12.91
N THR A 334 29.03 38.05 12.34
CA THR A 334 28.77 38.45 10.97
C THR A 334 27.30 38.74 10.79
N GLU A 335 26.99 39.77 10.02
CA GLU A 335 25.66 40.10 9.51
C GLU A 335 25.59 39.94 7.97
N ALA A 336 26.67 39.45 7.36
CA ALA A 336 26.85 39.44 5.92
C ALA A 336 26.30 38.16 5.24
N LEU A 337 25.88 37.15 6.01
CA LEU A 337 25.35 35.92 5.42
C LEU A 337 23.95 36.17 4.85
N THR A 338 23.77 35.79 3.58
CA THR A 338 22.53 36.08 2.84
C THR A 338 21.61 34.89 2.75
N VAL A 339 20.30 35.12 2.65
CA VAL A 339 19.31 34.05 2.45
C VAL A 339 19.61 33.30 1.15
N GLY A 340 19.64 31.97 1.23
CA GLY A 340 20.01 31.09 0.12
C GLY A 340 21.50 30.77 0.03
N GLN A 341 22.36 31.43 0.82
CA GLN A 341 23.78 31.13 0.87
C GLN A 341 24.04 29.78 1.54
N GLU A 342 24.86 28.94 0.92
CA GLU A 342 25.43 27.77 1.56
C GLU A 342 26.64 28.17 2.42
N ILE A 343 26.69 27.64 3.64
CA ILE A 343 27.81 27.81 4.54
C ILE A 343 28.10 26.51 5.28
N GLU A 344 29.36 26.35 5.64
CA GLU A 344 29.88 25.21 6.37
C GLU A 344 29.38 25.20 7.82
N THR A 345 29.32 24.00 8.39
CA THR A 345 28.79 23.79 9.74
C THR A 345 29.79 23.02 10.58
N ALA A 346 29.70 23.25 11.89
CA ALA A 346 30.37 22.45 12.91
C ALA A 346 29.30 21.82 13.79
N GLU A 347 29.40 20.50 14.04
CA GLU A 347 28.40 19.78 14.83
C GLU A 347 29.08 18.99 15.95
N PRO A 348 29.39 19.61 17.09
CA PRO A 348 29.85 18.86 18.26
C PRO A 348 28.74 17.90 18.75
N PRO A 349 29.04 16.63 19.08
CA PRO A 349 30.37 16.01 19.11
C PRO A 349 30.84 15.39 17.79
N GLY A 350 30.01 15.41 16.75
CA GLY A 350 30.30 14.92 15.40
C GLY A 350 29.11 14.20 14.74
N TYR A 351 27.98 14.09 15.43
CA TYR A 351 26.71 13.58 14.92
C TYR A 351 25.56 14.53 15.29
N TRP A 352 24.47 14.48 14.53
CA TRP A 352 23.29 15.26 14.83
C TRP A 352 22.55 14.69 16.04
N ARG A 353 22.19 15.57 16.97
CA ARG A 353 21.36 15.26 18.13
C ARG A 353 20.09 16.10 18.07
N ASP A 354 18.95 15.47 18.40
CA ASP A 354 17.65 16.13 18.43
C ASP A 354 17.32 16.73 19.82
N ASP A 355 18.31 16.86 20.70
CA ASP A 355 18.13 17.42 22.03
C ASP A 355 18.03 18.95 21.99
N ALA A 356 16.83 19.41 21.66
CA ALA A 356 16.41 20.78 21.75
C ALA A 356 16.44 21.29 23.21
N THR A 357 17.19 22.35 23.46
CA THR A 357 17.16 23.07 24.74
C THR A 357 16.70 24.51 24.51
N PRO A 358 15.53 24.93 25.04
CA PRO A 358 15.14 26.32 25.01
C PRO A 358 16.16 27.17 25.77
N ALA A 359 16.67 28.21 25.13
CA ALA A 359 17.72 29.07 25.69
C ALA A 359 17.38 30.54 25.47
N VAL A 360 17.82 31.37 26.43
CA VAL A 360 17.83 32.83 26.31
C VAL A 360 19.27 33.28 26.40
N VAL A 361 19.76 33.94 25.35
CA VAL A 361 21.15 34.40 25.27
C VAL A 361 21.16 35.86 24.82
N GLU A 362 21.96 36.68 25.51
CA GLU A 362 22.23 38.05 25.10
C GLU A 362 23.17 38.05 23.89
N GLY A 363 22.78 38.77 22.82
CA GLY A 363 23.57 38.89 21.59
C GLY A 363 24.93 39.52 21.82
N GLY A 364 25.90 39.17 20.96
CA GLY A 364 27.26 39.69 21.01
C GLY A 364 27.47 41.04 20.28
N GLY A 365 26.38 41.63 19.80
CA GLY A 365 26.37 42.92 19.11
C GLY A 365 26.56 44.12 20.04
N VAL A 366 26.57 45.31 19.44
CA VAL A 366 26.84 46.58 20.15
C VAL A 366 25.76 46.94 21.18
N TYR A 367 24.53 46.47 20.96
CA TYR A 367 23.39 46.72 21.85
C TYR A 367 22.93 45.41 22.49
N PRO A 368 22.74 45.35 23.82
CA PRO A 368 22.28 44.15 24.49
C PRO A 368 20.85 43.83 24.06
N GLN A 369 20.69 42.69 23.40
CA GLN A 369 19.41 42.14 22.97
C GLN A 369 19.35 40.66 23.34
N ALA A 370 18.31 40.28 24.07
CA ALA A 370 18.05 38.89 24.41
C ALA A 370 17.35 38.16 23.25
N TYR A 371 17.89 37.00 22.87
CA TYR A 371 17.29 36.11 21.89
C TYR A 371 16.76 34.86 22.57
N LEU A 372 15.46 34.60 22.39
CA LEU A 372 14.84 33.32 22.75
C LEU A 372 14.92 32.40 21.54
N TYR A 373 15.56 31.24 21.70
CA TYR A 373 15.71 30.26 20.64
C TYR A 373 15.76 28.84 21.18
N THR A 374 15.66 27.87 20.29
CA THR A 374 15.85 26.46 20.61
C THR A 374 17.25 26.05 20.18
N GLU A 375 18.12 25.77 21.14
CA GLU A 375 19.49 25.36 20.85
C GLU A 375 19.56 23.89 20.48
N TYR A 376 20.31 23.65 19.40
CA TYR A 376 20.83 22.36 18.98
C TYR A 376 22.37 22.42 18.97
N PRO A 377 23.09 21.31 19.17
CA PRO A 377 24.55 21.30 19.27
C PRO A 377 25.22 21.37 17.88
N TRP A 378 25.08 22.53 17.23
CA TRP A 378 25.70 22.85 15.96
C TRP A 378 25.88 24.36 15.78
N ASN A 379 26.81 24.75 14.93
CA ASN A 379 27.08 26.14 14.58
C ASN A 379 27.31 26.31 13.08
N LEU A 380 27.05 27.53 12.58
CA LEU A 380 27.60 27.96 11.30
C LEU A 380 29.07 28.29 11.51
N ALA A 381 29.95 27.79 10.66
CA ALA A 381 31.38 27.96 10.80
C ALA A 381 31.99 28.33 9.46
N ALA A 382 32.88 29.32 9.44
CA ALA A 382 33.66 29.67 8.26
C ALA A 382 35.06 29.07 8.41
N PHE A 383 35.36 28.06 7.60
CA PHE A 383 36.68 27.45 7.54
C PHE A 383 37.05 27.11 6.11
N ASP A 384 38.36 27.02 5.85
CA ASP A 384 38.87 26.54 4.57
C ASP A 384 38.53 25.05 4.42
N SER A 385 37.57 24.75 3.55
CA SER A 385 37.14 23.38 3.24
C SER A 385 38.24 22.51 2.59
N ALA A 386 39.35 23.11 2.16
CA ALA A 386 40.54 22.36 1.75
C ALA A 386 41.34 21.82 2.95
N GLN A 387 41.25 22.50 4.11
CA GLN A 387 41.98 22.17 5.35
C GLN A 387 41.14 21.32 6.31
N VAL A 388 39.82 21.53 6.29
CA VAL A 388 38.85 20.77 7.08
C VAL A 388 37.89 20.08 6.11
N LYS A 389 37.81 18.74 6.19
CA LYS A 389 36.90 17.94 5.38
C LYS A 389 35.73 17.45 6.24
N PRO A 390 34.72 18.29 6.51
CA PRO A 390 33.56 17.85 7.27
C PRO A 390 32.79 16.80 6.46
N GLY A 391 32.10 15.91 7.17
CA GLY A 391 31.22 14.93 6.55
C GLY A 391 29.99 15.57 5.89
N LYS A 392 29.08 14.75 5.37
CA LYS A 392 27.73 15.19 5.00
C LYS A 392 26.73 14.39 5.84
N LEU A 393 25.65 15.03 6.29
CA LEU A 393 24.58 14.24 6.90
C LEU A 393 23.90 13.40 5.84
N ALA A 394 23.67 12.15 6.15
CA ALA A 394 22.86 11.26 5.34
C ALA A 394 21.82 10.60 6.26
N SER A 395 20.60 10.42 5.74
CA SER A 395 19.61 9.60 6.43
C SER A 395 20.03 8.13 6.34
N SER A 396 19.72 7.35 7.39
CA SER A 396 19.91 5.90 7.40
C SER A 396 18.87 5.15 6.58
N VAL A 397 17.71 5.74 6.29
CA VAL A 397 16.60 5.10 5.56
C VAL A 397 16.98 4.57 4.16
N PRO A 398 17.76 5.29 3.33
CA PRO A 398 18.25 4.78 2.04
C PRO A 398 19.56 3.96 2.15
N LEU A 399 20.07 3.72 3.36
CA LEU A 399 21.26 2.89 3.54
C LEU A 399 20.87 1.41 3.63
N SER A 400 21.76 0.52 3.20
CA SER A 400 21.59 -0.90 3.43
C SER A 400 21.74 -1.20 4.93
N PRO A 401 21.09 -2.25 5.46
CA PRO A 401 21.24 -2.64 6.87
C PRO A 401 22.70 -2.83 7.28
N GLU A 402 23.54 -3.37 6.39
CA GLU A 402 24.96 -3.59 6.63
C GLU A 402 25.72 -2.27 6.74
N ALA A 403 25.39 -1.28 5.90
CA ALA A 403 25.98 0.04 5.96
C ALA A 403 25.57 0.81 7.23
N VAL A 404 24.30 0.68 7.64
CA VAL A 404 23.82 1.24 8.92
C VAL A 404 24.57 0.61 10.09
N TYR A 405 24.69 -0.72 10.10
CA TYR A 405 25.41 -1.44 11.15
C TYR A 405 26.89 -1.06 11.21
N TYR A 406 27.58 -0.99 10.06
CA TYR A 406 28.97 -0.59 10.00
C TYR A 406 29.19 0.82 10.55
N ASN A 407 28.35 1.78 10.14
CA ASN A 407 28.42 3.15 10.64
C ASN A 407 28.18 3.20 12.15
N ALA A 408 27.16 2.48 12.65
CA ALA A 408 26.83 2.40 14.07
C ALA A 408 28.00 1.88 14.91
N CYS A 409 28.70 0.83 14.43
CA CYS A 409 29.83 0.24 15.13
C CYS A 409 31.08 1.14 15.17
N LEU A 410 31.33 1.92 14.11
CA LEU A 410 32.54 2.75 14.03
C LEU A 410 32.37 4.16 14.62
N GLU A 411 31.16 4.70 14.64
CA GLU A 411 30.89 6.07 15.06
C GLU A 411 31.47 6.38 16.46
N PRO A 412 31.24 5.60 17.54
CA PRO A 412 31.77 5.93 18.86
C PRO A 412 33.29 6.05 18.89
N GLY A 413 33.97 5.15 18.17
CA GLY A 413 35.42 5.15 18.10
C GLY A 413 35.97 6.31 17.28
N HIS A 414 35.37 6.58 16.12
CA HIS A 414 35.73 7.73 15.30
C HIS A 414 35.62 9.04 16.10
N LEU A 415 34.54 9.20 16.86
CA LEU A 415 34.30 10.42 17.62
C LEU A 415 35.22 10.55 18.84
N LYS A 416 35.61 9.44 19.49
CA LYS A 416 36.54 9.48 20.63
C LYS A 416 37.99 9.72 20.19
N TRP A 417 38.45 9.03 19.14
CA TRP A 417 39.87 9.01 18.77
C TRP A 417 40.26 9.96 17.64
N THR A 418 39.30 10.36 16.80
CA THR A 418 39.52 11.28 15.67
C THR A 418 38.41 12.35 15.59
N PRO A 419 38.10 13.04 16.71
CA PRO A 419 37.10 14.11 16.72
C PRO A 419 37.52 15.25 15.80
N LEU A 420 36.53 15.95 15.27
CA LEU A 420 36.74 17.21 14.56
C LEU A 420 36.34 18.42 15.42
N TRP A 421 35.23 18.29 16.15
CA TRP A 421 34.62 19.40 16.90
C TRP A 421 34.32 19.04 18.36
N ARG A 422 34.55 19.98 19.27
CA ARG A 422 34.07 19.95 20.67
C ARG A 422 33.64 21.32 21.14
N TYR A 423 32.76 21.36 22.13
CA TYR A 423 32.57 22.55 22.94
C TYR A 423 33.45 22.52 24.18
N GLY A 424 33.76 23.69 24.70
CA GLY A 424 34.43 23.86 25.98
C GLY A 424 34.29 25.29 26.49
N THR A 425 34.64 25.48 27.75
CA THR A 425 34.55 26.77 28.44
C THR A 425 35.95 27.23 28.81
N ILE A 426 36.31 28.47 28.48
CA ILE A 426 37.62 29.04 28.79
C ILE A 426 37.78 29.19 30.31
N THR A 427 38.88 28.69 30.87
CA THR A 427 39.19 28.78 32.31
C THR A 427 40.37 29.69 32.61
N ARG A 428 41.27 29.92 31.64
CA ARG A 428 42.36 30.90 31.72
C ARG A 428 42.63 31.49 30.35
N LEU A 429 42.88 32.79 30.27
CA LEU A 429 43.16 33.47 28.99
C LEU A 429 44.43 34.33 29.03
N ASP A 430 45.31 34.13 28.06
CA ASP A 430 46.43 35.03 27.73
C ASP A 430 46.11 35.75 26.41
N LYS A 431 45.55 36.97 26.53
CA LYS A 431 45.09 37.75 25.38
C LYS A 431 46.24 38.13 24.42
N PRO A 432 47.38 38.67 24.89
CA PRO A 432 48.49 39.00 23.99
C PRO A 432 49.08 37.81 23.24
N ALA A 433 49.16 36.64 23.87
CA ALA A 433 49.67 35.43 23.22
C ALA A 433 48.58 34.68 22.40
N SER A 434 47.31 35.10 22.48
CA SER A 434 46.16 34.41 21.88
C SER A 434 46.11 32.92 22.22
N VAL A 435 46.34 32.59 23.50
CA VAL A 435 46.24 31.21 24.01
C VAL A 435 45.35 31.13 25.24
N CYS A 436 44.68 30.00 25.43
CA CYS A 436 43.83 29.75 26.59
C CYS A 436 44.00 28.33 27.15
N ASP A 437 43.61 28.18 28.41
CA ASP A 437 43.25 26.89 28.98
C ASP A 437 41.72 26.80 29.05
N LEU A 438 41.17 25.59 28.88
CA LEU A 438 39.73 25.37 28.83
C LEU A 438 39.35 24.01 29.40
N THR A 439 38.10 23.89 29.83
CA THR A 439 37.46 22.62 30.21
C THR A 439 36.50 22.21 29.09
N LEU A 440 36.60 20.98 28.61
CA LEU A 440 35.72 20.44 27.57
C LEU A 440 34.33 20.13 28.13
N GLU A 441 33.30 20.34 27.32
CA GLU A 441 31.95 19.89 27.64
C GLU A 441 31.94 18.35 27.74
N VAL A 442 31.29 17.83 28.78
CA VAL A 442 31.09 16.38 28.94
C VAL A 442 30.20 15.88 27.82
N VAL A 443 30.72 14.97 27.00
CA VAL A 443 29.96 14.44 25.85
C VAL A 443 30.21 12.96 25.64
N THR A 444 29.14 12.23 25.36
CA THR A 444 29.15 10.78 25.21
C THR A 444 28.73 10.36 23.80
N ALA A 445 29.12 9.14 23.42
CA ALA A 445 28.65 8.50 22.20
C ALA A 445 27.13 8.33 22.26
N ARG A 446 26.50 8.22 21.09
CA ARG A 446 25.08 7.90 21.00
C ARG A 446 24.83 6.53 21.64
N LEU A 447 23.70 6.40 22.32
CA LEU A 447 23.20 5.11 22.80
C LEU A 447 22.23 4.52 21.79
N PHE A 448 22.37 3.23 21.51
CA PHE A 448 21.35 2.47 20.81
C PHE A 448 20.32 1.88 21.80
N ILE A 449 19.16 1.45 21.30
CA ILE A 449 17.95 1.10 22.09
C ILE A 449 18.22 0.20 23.31
N ASP A 450 19.20 -0.70 23.24
CA ASP A 450 19.52 -1.67 24.30
C ASP A 450 20.85 -1.37 25.04
N GLU A 451 21.46 -0.21 24.81
CA GLU A 451 22.69 0.20 25.48
C GLU A 451 22.41 1.03 26.73
N SER A 452 23.09 0.70 27.84
CA SER A 452 22.90 1.36 29.15
C SER A 452 24.12 2.15 29.62
N THR A 453 25.26 2.01 28.95
CA THR A 453 26.52 2.66 29.32
C THR A 453 27.04 3.45 28.13
N ALA A 454 27.02 4.78 28.23
CA ALA A 454 27.51 5.62 27.17
C ALA A 454 29.05 5.73 27.23
N LEU A 455 29.72 5.61 26.08
CA LEU A 455 31.16 5.83 25.98
C LEU A 455 31.45 7.33 26.10
N ASP A 456 32.27 7.72 27.07
CA ASP A 456 32.82 9.08 27.13
C ASP A 456 33.68 9.34 25.88
N LEU A 457 33.39 10.43 25.16
CA LEU A 457 34.10 10.80 23.94
C LEU A 457 35.31 11.70 24.19
N ASN A 458 35.47 12.22 25.40
CA ASN A 458 36.65 12.96 25.78
C ASN A 458 37.72 11.99 26.31
N GLU A 459 38.99 12.34 26.07
CA GLU A 459 40.14 11.66 26.68
C GLU A 459 40.69 12.47 27.86
N LEU A 460 40.68 13.80 27.71
CA LEU A 460 41.06 14.76 28.72
C LEU A 460 39.85 15.64 29.02
N GLU A 461 39.70 16.03 30.29
CA GLU A 461 38.66 16.99 30.70
C GLU A 461 39.11 18.44 30.43
N THR A 462 40.42 18.71 30.47
CA THR A 462 41.00 20.04 30.32
C THR A 462 42.07 20.07 29.24
N LEU A 463 42.08 21.14 28.44
CA LEU A 463 43.14 21.45 27.49
C LEU A 463 43.89 22.70 27.94
N THR A 464 45.20 22.74 27.71
CA THR A 464 46.06 23.86 28.12
C THR A 464 46.85 24.40 26.94
N ASN A 465 47.17 25.70 26.98
CA ASN A 465 47.89 26.41 25.92
C ASN A 465 47.28 26.21 24.52
N VAL A 466 45.95 26.19 24.42
CA VAL A 466 45.21 26.06 23.17
C VAL A 466 45.24 27.40 22.44
N VAL A 467 45.62 27.38 21.16
CA VAL A 467 45.68 28.59 20.33
C VAL A 467 44.27 29.06 19.95
N ILE A 468 44.03 30.36 20.06
CA ILE A 468 42.79 31.02 19.63
C ILE A 468 42.99 31.61 18.24
N SER A 469 42.09 31.28 17.33
CA SER A 469 42.07 31.73 15.94
C SER A 469 40.73 32.37 15.64
N TYR A 470 40.67 33.69 15.78
CA TYR A 470 39.44 34.47 15.60
C TYR A 470 39.76 35.84 14.99
N PRO A 471 40.27 35.87 13.76
CA PRO A 471 40.70 37.13 13.15
C PRO A 471 39.51 38.10 12.98
N PRO A 472 39.70 39.42 13.18
CA PRO A 472 40.98 40.08 13.50
C PRO A 472 41.34 40.16 14.99
N CYS A 473 40.45 39.81 15.92
CA CYS A 473 40.69 40.07 17.36
C CYS A 473 41.39 38.93 18.13
N ASN A 474 41.41 37.71 17.62
CA ASN A 474 42.00 36.52 18.25
C ASN A 474 41.69 36.45 19.76
N GLY A 475 42.70 36.35 20.62
CA GLY A 475 42.51 36.27 22.08
C GLY A 475 41.78 37.47 22.70
N TYR A 476 41.77 38.65 22.07
CA TYR A 476 41.10 39.83 22.60
C TYR A 476 39.58 39.80 22.46
N GLY A 477 39.04 38.94 21.59
CA GLY A 477 37.58 38.74 21.44
C GLY A 477 36.94 38.02 22.64
N PHE A 478 37.72 37.26 23.40
CA PHE A 478 37.25 36.34 24.43
C PHE A 478 37.51 36.84 25.87
N GLU A 479 36.80 36.22 26.80
CA GLU A 479 36.89 36.37 28.24
C GLU A 479 36.87 34.98 28.92
N GLU A 480 37.35 34.91 30.16
CA GLU A 480 37.24 33.68 30.96
C GLU A 480 35.76 33.39 31.26
N GLY A 481 35.35 32.13 31.12
CA GLY A 481 33.95 31.70 31.21
C GLY A 481 33.19 31.67 29.89
N ASP A 482 33.79 32.11 28.78
CA ASP A 482 33.14 32.01 27.46
C ASP A 482 33.06 30.56 26.96
N ASP A 483 31.90 30.18 26.41
CA ASP A 483 31.69 28.91 25.72
C ASP A 483 32.15 29.01 24.26
N VAL A 484 33.08 28.13 23.89
CA VAL A 484 33.79 28.19 22.61
C VAL A 484 33.70 26.89 21.82
N LEU A 485 33.86 27.00 20.51
CA LEU A 485 34.03 25.87 19.60
C LEU A 485 35.53 25.57 19.44
N ILE A 486 35.89 24.31 19.69
CA ILE A 486 37.23 23.76 19.47
C ILE A 486 37.23 22.93 18.18
N LEU A 487 38.17 23.25 17.29
CA LEU A 487 38.57 22.45 16.14
C LEU A 487 39.78 21.60 16.50
N PHE A 488 39.75 20.31 16.16
CA PHE A 488 40.93 19.45 16.15
C PHE A 488 41.46 19.34 14.72
N GLU A 489 42.49 20.13 14.40
CA GLU A 489 42.98 20.29 13.03
C GLU A 489 43.44 18.94 12.45
N GLY A 490 42.87 18.55 11.31
CA GLY A 490 43.18 17.29 10.64
C GLY A 490 42.72 16.04 11.39
N HIS A 491 41.68 16.14 12.23
CA HIS A 491 41.20 15.06 13.11
C HIS A 491 42.24 14.58 14.14
N ASP A 492 43.16 15.47 14.51
CA ASP A 492 44.25 15.20 15.44
C ASP A 492 43.97 15.85 16.80
N ARG A 493 43.73 15.01 17.81
CA ARG A 493 43.44 15.47 19.19
C ARG A 493 44.58 16.25 19.83
N THR A 494 45.79 16.10 19.31
CA THR A 494 46.97 16.83 19.80
C THR A 494 47.08 18.24 19.25
N LYS A 495 46.19 18.63 18.33
CA LYS A 495 46.17 19.96 17.67
C LYS A 495 44.83 20.67 17.89
N PRO A 496 44.44 20.98 19.14
CA PRO A 496 43.25 21.76 19.40
C PRO A 496 43.47 23.23 19.02
N LYS A 497 42.41 23.86 18.51
CA LYS A 497 42.35 25.29 18.21
C LYS A 497 40.96 25.83 18.54
N VAL A 498 40.88 26.95 19.25
CA VAL A 498 39.62 27.66 19.42
C VAL A 498 39.34 28.46 18.15
N VAL A 499 38.17 28.24 17.53
CA VAL A 499 37.81 28.83 16.23
C VAL A 499 36.59 29.75 16.27
N GLY A 500 36.05 29.99 17.47
CA GLY A 500 34.93 30.90 17.67
C GLY A 500 34.07 30.53 18.87
N PHE A 501 32.91 31.16 18.95
CA PHE A 501 31.97 30.99 20.06
C PHE A 501 30.97 29.86 19.80
N ARG A 502 30.45 29.25 20.87
CA ARG A 502 29.27 28.38 20.80
C ARG A 502 27.99 29.19 20.54
N ARG A 503 27.89 30.39 21.14
CA ARG A 503 26.71 31.26 21.10
C ARG A 503 27.15 32.73 21.13
N ALA A 504 26.32 33.62 20.62
CA ALA A 504 26.48 35.07 20.71
C ALA A 504 27.93 35.53 20.41
N PRO A 505 28.44 35.28 19.19
CA PRO A 505 29.79 35.68 18.85
C PRO A 505 29.95 37.19 19.00
N ARG A 506 31.09 37.64 19.54
CA ARG A 506 31.32 39.07 19.78
C ARG A 506 31.93 39.76 18.56
N ASP A 507 31.49 40.98 18.31
CA ASP A 507 32.13 41.89 17.36
C ASP A 507 33.55 42.25 17.84
N CYS A 508 34.52 42.23 16.92
CA CYS A 508 35.91 42.62 17.20
C CYS A 508 36.11 44.15 17.32
N ASN A 509 35.09 44.98 17.06
CA ASN A 509 35.15 46.44 17.10
C ASN A 509 36.00 47.04 18.26
N GLY A 510 37.22 47.49 17.95
CA GLY A 510 38.16 48.11 18.89
C GLY A 510 39.00 47.14 19.73
N ARG A 511 38.91 45.83 19.49
CA ARG A 511 39.65 44.74 20.16
C ARG A 511 40.65 44.06 19.21
N GLU A 512 41.14 44.78 18.21
CA GLU A 512 42.03 44.23 17.19
C GLU A 512 43.37 43.82 17.81
N ASP A 513 43.89 42.67 17.36
CA ASP A 513 45.24 42.25 17.72
C ASP A 513 46.26 43.08 16.92
N TRP A 514 46.99 43.96 17.61
CA TRP A 514 47.97 44.88 17.02
C TRP A 514 49.11 44.18 16.26
N LEU A 515 49.26 42.86 16.38
CA LEU A 515 50.23 42.06 15.63
C LEU A 515 49.75 41.64 14.22
N GLN A 516 48.47 41.85 13.88
CA GLN A 516 47.88 41.48 12.58
C GLN A 516 47.37 42.66 11.74
N ILE A 517 47.50 43.89 12.22
CA ILE A 517 47.35 45.15 11.45
C ILE A 517 48.72 45.51 10.85
#